data_AF-A0A3F2RUW0-F1
#
_entry.id   AF-A0A3F2RUW0-F1
#
_cell.length_a   1.000
_cell.length_b   1.000
_cell.length_c   1.000
_cell.angle_alpha   90.00
_cell.angle_beta   90.00
_cell.angle_gamma   90.00
#
_symmetry.space_group_name_H-M   'P 1'
#
loop_
_entity.id
_entity.type
_entity.pdbx_description
1 polymer ?
#
loop_
_entity_poly.entity_id
_entity_poly.type
_entity_poly.pdbx_seq_one_letter_code
_entity_poly.pdbx_strand_id
1 'polypeptide(L)'
;MWRRHWALITAISVLPGGLHAATTCPDSGIAPPAEVTLAAAASGADDVAVLVKNSDCDEVTIDAIDSDTPGETRINASYVDIEVVESYPAVESLWLWNNKIKTFKAVGTSVIEIDITSNQLTSLDGLEFPSSCLELTLDLNKLTSTKASNFPGSLQKLYLRKNSIESLAKFRFSSKLQQLYINGNQQLTTLEGAVFPDSLQYMECSDCRITEIVGVTFPSSLTKIHHICQFVSSQQQHRFLWQLEFQRKLYDRLRH
;
A
#
# COMPACT_ATOMS: atom_id res chain seq x y z
N MET A 1 75.34 -8.51 39.34
CA MET A 1 75.01 -9.33 38.15
C MET A 1 73.70 -10.06 38.42
N TRP A 2 72.72 -9.83 37.55
CA TRP A 2 71.49 -10.62 37.32
C TRP A 2 70.40 -10.64 38.42
N ARG A 3 69.46 -9.70 38.27
CA ARG A 3 68.06 -9.82 38.72
C ARG A 3 67.36 -10.91 37.89
N ARG A 4 66.60 -11.81 38.53
CA ARG A 4 65.58 -12.63 37.85
C ARG A 4 64.23 -12.39 38.50
N HIS A 5 63.40 -11.62 37.81
CA HIS A 5 61.99 -11.46 38.08
C HIS A 5 61.29 -12.79 37.80
N TRP A 6 60.52 -13.30 38.78
CA TRP A 6 59.54 -14.34 38.54
C TRP A 6 58.19 -13.65 38.36
N ALA A 7 57.68 -13.65 37.13
CA ALA A 7 56.33 -13.19 36.84
C ALA A 7 55.35 -14.27 37.35
N LEU A 8 54.48 -13.90 38.30
CA LEU A 8 53.29 -14.69 38.59
C LEU A 8 52.37 -14.61 37.37
N ILE A 9 52.26 -15.72 36.64
CA ILE A 9 51.22 -15.91 35.63
C ILE A 9 49.92 -16.18 36.41
N THR A 10 49.07 -15.17 36.52
CA THR A 10 47.68 -15.35 36.89
C THR A 10 47.00 -16.17 35.81
N ALA A 11 46.64 -17.42 36.14
CA ALA A 11 45.75 -18.23 35.32
C ALA A 11 44.38 -17.53 35.26
N ILE A 12 44.11 -16.87 34.14
CA ILE A 12 42.77 -16.39 33.81
C ILE A 12 41.95 -17.65 33.52
N SER A 13 41.07 -18.01 34.45
CA SER A 13 39.99 -18.96 34.20
C SER A 13 39.16 -18.42 33.04
N VAL A 14 39.28 -19.06 31.89
CA VAL A 14 38.38 -18.87 30.76
C VAL A 14 37.02 -19.38 31.22
N LEU A 15 36.13 -18.45 31.60
CA LEU A 15 34.70 -18.71 31.67
C LEU A 15 34.27 -19.18 30.27
N PRO A 16 33.41 -20.21 30.14
CA PRO A 16 32.83 -20.53 28.85
C PRO A 16 32.11 -19.28 28.38
N GLY A 17 32.52 -18.77 27.22
CA GLY A 17 31.90 -17.62 26.59
C GLY A 17 30.40 -17.84 26.58
N GLY A 18 29.67 -16.95 27.24
CA GLY A 18 28.24 -16.83 27.01
C GLY A 18 28.06 -16.69 25.51
N LEU A 19 27.37 -17.65 24.90
CA LEU A 19 26.76 -17.43 23.61
C LEU A 19 25.97 -16.14 23.75
N HIS A 20 26.46 -15.06 23.17
CA HIS A 20 25.58 -13.97 22.80
C HIS A 20 24.68 -14.58 21.74
N ALA A 21 23.52 -15.08 22.18
CA ALA A 21 22.45 -15.46 21.28
C ALA A 21 22.25 -14.27 20.33
N ALA A 22 22.29 -14.54 19.03
CA ALA A 22 22.11 -13.50 18.02
C ALA A 22 20.85 -12.68 18.40
N THR A 23 21.01 -11.38 18.60
CA THR A 23 19.93 -10.45 18.96
C THR A 23 18.88 -10.29 17.85
N THR A 24 19.11 -10.94 16.72
CA THR A 24 18.37 -10.84 15.48
C THR A 24 18.18 -12.23 14.88
N CYS A 25 17.09 -12.43 14.15
CA CYS A 25 16.86 -13.66 13.40
C CYS A 25 17.88 -13.81 12.26
N PRO A 26 18.33 -15.05 11.96
CA PRO A 26 19.51 -15.28 11.14
C PRO A 26 19.34 -14.86 9.66
N ASP A 27 18.19 -15.13 9.04
CA ASP A 27 18.00 -14.88 7.61
C ASP A 27 17.46 -13.48 7.33
N SER A 28 16.61 -12.95 8.20
CA SER A 28 16.01 -11.60 8.06
C SER A 28 16.82 -10.48 8.73
N GLY A 29 17.60 -10.80 9.77
CA GLY A 29 18.35 -9.79 10.53
C GLY A 29 17.48 -8.87 11.40
N ILE A 30 16.16 -9.10 11.48
CA ILE A 30 15.27 -8.32 12.36
C ILE A 30 15.29 -8.88 13.78
N ALA A 31 14.90 -8.07 14.76
CA ALA A 31 14.65 -8.58 16.12
C ALA A 31 13.47 -9.59 16.10
N PRO A 32 13.48 -10.64 16.94
CA PRO A 32 12.41 -11.63 16.97
C PRO A 32 11.02 -10.97 17.14
N PRO A 33 10.12 -11.08 16.16
CA PRO A 33 8.87 -10.34 16.19
C PRO A 33 7.79 -11.08 16.98
N ALA A 34 6.82 -10.33 17.51
CA ALA A 34 5.63 -10.90 18.17
C ALA A 34 4.53 -11.29 17.17
N GLU A 35 4.57 -10.73 15.96
CA GLU A 35 3.58 -10.91 14.89
C GLU A 35 4.28 -11.42 13.63
N VAL A 36 3.53 -12.09 12.74
CA VAL A 36 4.10 -12.59 11.47
C VAL A 36 4.60 -11.41 10.65
N THR A 37 5.90 -11.39 10.39
CA THR A 37 6.60 -10.23 9.82
C THR A 37 7.29 -10.58 8.51
N LEU A 38 7.08 -9.75 7.49
CA LEU A 38 7.84 -9.78 6.25
C LEU A 38 9.04 -8.84 6.33
N ALA A 39 10.22 -9.34 5.97
CA ALA A 39 11.46 -8.59 5.88
C ALA A 39 12.23 -8.93 4.60
N ALA A 40 13.15 -8.06 4.17
CA ALA A 40 14.19 -8.41 3.21
C ALA A 40 15.25 -9.33 3.85
N ALA A 41 15.92 -10.14 3.04
CA ALA A 41 17.01 -10.98 3.53
C ALA A 41 18.21 -10.13 4.04
N ALA A 42 18.76 -10.51 5.20
CA ALA A 42 19.93 -9.87 5.81
C ALA A 42 21.20 -10.01 4.98
N SER A 43 21.24 -10.97 4.06
CA SER A 43 22.31 -11.13 3.07
C SER A 43 22.42 -9.94 2.11
N GLY A 44 21.37 -9.11 2.02
CA GLY A 44 21.27 -8.04 1.03
C GLY A 44 20.92 -8.56 -0.37
N ALA A 45 20.36 -9.77 -0.46
CA ALA A 45 19.83 -10.29 -1.72
C ALA A 45 18.61 -9.46 -2.15
N ASP A 46 18.69 -8.88 -3.34
CA ASP A 46 17.66 -8.00 -3.91
C ASP A 46 16.42 -8.75 -4.41
N ASP A 47 16.45 -10.08 -4.35
CA ASP A 47 15.43 -11.00 -4.84
C ASP A 47 14.88 -11.95 -3.77
N VAL A 48 15.26 -11.79 -2.48
CA VAL A 48 14.82 -12.69 -1.42
C VAL A 48 14.13 -11.92 -0.29
N ALA A 49 12.87 -12.28 -0.04
CA ALA A 49 12.16 -11.89 1.17
C ALA A 49 12.20 -13.02 2.21
N VAL A 50 12.03 -12.67 3.47
CA VAL A 50 12.00 -13.61 4.59
C VAL A 50 10.73 -13.36 5.39
N LEU A 51 9.95 -14.41 5.57
CA LEU A 51 8.79 -14.45 6.44
C LEU A 51 9.23 -14.97 7.81
N VAL A 52 9.18 -14.12 8.82
CA VAL A 52 9.49 -14.46 10.21
C VAL A 52 8.17 -14.72 10.95
N LYS A 53 7.90 -15.98 11.30
CA LYS A 53 6.57 -16.40 11.77
C LYS A 53 6.29 -16.08 13.23
N ASN A 54 7.33 -16.01 14.07
CA ASN A 54 7.19 -15.84 15.52
C ASN A 54 8.50 -15.42 16.19
N SER A 55 8.47 -15.29 17.51
CA SER A 55 9.60 -14.90 18.36
C SER A 55 10.72 -15.94 18.45
N ASP A 56 10.51 -17.16 17.95
CA ASP A 56 11.52 -18.21 17.89
C ASP A 56 12.35 -18.12 16.59
N CYS A 57 12.11 -17.10 15.76
CA CYS A 57 12.72 -16.92 14.45
C CYS A 57 12.45 -18.09 13.50
N ASP A 58 11.21 -18.61 13.50
CA ASP A 58 10.76 -19.56 12.48
C ASP A 58 10.68 -18.84 11.11
N GLU A 59 11.77 -18.90 10.36
CA GLU A 59 11.96 -18.19 9.08
C GLU A 59 11.64 -19.07 7.87
N VAL A 60 11.02 -18.46 6.87
CA VAL A 60 10.80 -19.05 5.54
C VAL A 60 11.20 -18.02 4.49
N THR A 61 12.10 -18.40 3.60
CA THR A 61 12.50 -17.56 2.46
C THR A 61 11.44 -17.61 1.36
N ILE A 62 11.29 -16.48 0.67
CA ILE A 62 10.41 -16.30 -0.47
C ILE A 62 11.24 -15.64 -1.55
N ASP A 63 11.58 -16.39 -2.58
CA ASP A 63 12.32 -15.89 -3.74
C ASP A 63 11.40 -15.09 -4.64
N ALA A 64 11.93 -14.02 -5.24
CA ALA A 64 11.26 -13.26 -6.26
C ALA A 64 11.06 -14.14 -7.50
N ILE A 65 9.93 -13.92 -8.16
CA ILE A 65 9.60 -14.58 -9.42
C ILE A 65 9.58 -13.55 -10.54
N ASP A 66 9.90 -14.00 -11.75
CA ASP A 66 9.77 -13.15 -12.94
C ASP A 66 8.31 -12.73 -13.12
N SER A 67 8.13 -11.46 -13.49
CA SER A 67 6.85 -10.91 -13.87
C SER A 67 6.52 -11.25 -15.33
N ASP A 68 5.26 -11.03 -15.72
CA ASP A 68 4.82 -11.15 -17.12
C ASP A 68 5.51 -10.11 -18.04
N THR A 69 5.99 -9.01 -17.45
CA THR A 69 6.85 -8.03 -18.10
C THR A 69 8.32 -8.47 -17.99
N PRO A 70 9.06 -8.60 -19.11
CA PRO A 70 10.46 -8.98 -19.09
C PRO A 70 11.33 -8.00 -18.29
N GLY A 71 12.12 -8.54 -17.35
CA GLY A 71 13.05 -7.76 -16.54
C GLY A 71 12.44 -7.14 -15.29
N GLU A 72 11.16 -7.38 -15.02
CA GLU A 72 10.52 -7.04 -13.75
C GLU A 72 10.41 -8.29 -12.89
N THR A 73 10.63 -8.13 -11.58
CA THR A 73 10.56 -9.17 -10.56
C THR A 73 9.46 -8.84 -9.56
N ARG A 74 8.91 -9.89 -8.93
CA ARG A 74 7.86 -9.73 -7.94
C ARG A 74 8.05 -10.66 -6.75
N ILE A 75 7.72 -10.17 -5.57
CA ILE A 75 7.51 -11.02 -4.39
C ILE A 75 6.02 -11.31 -4.27
N ASN A 76 5.66 -12.59 -4.22
CA ASN A 76 4.33 -13.03 -3.87
C ASN A 76 4.34 -13.71 -2.49
N ALA A 77 3.88 -12.98 -1.48
CA ALA A 77 3.71 -13.46 -0.11
C ALA A 77 2.24 -13.34 0.29
N SER A 78 1.36 -13.90 -0.52
CA SER A 78 -0.09 -13.90 -0.30
C SER A 78 -0.53 -15.13 0.49
N TYR A 79 -1.58 -15.00 1.32
CA TYR A 79 -2.10 -16.09 2.17
C TYR A 79 -1.12 -16.67 3.20
N VAL A 80 -0.21 -15.87 3.73
CA VAL A 80 0.78 -16.30 4.73
C VAL A 80 0.64 -15.59 6.07
N ASP A 81 -0.54 -15.02 6.32
CA ASP A 81 -0.93 -14.36 7.57
C ASP A 81 -0.03 -13.19 8.00
N ILE A 82 0.62 -12.49 7.05
CA ILE A 82 1.46 -11.33 7.38
C ILE A 82 0.64 -10.27 8.11
N GLU A 83 1.18 -9.78 9.23
CA GLU A 83 0.61 -8.69 10.02
C GLU A 83 1.46 -7.42 9.93
N VAL A 84 2.79 -7.59 9.81
CA VAL A 84 3.77 -6.49 9.74
C VAL A 84 4.64 -6.64 8.49
N VAL A 85 4.73 -5.58 7.69
CA VAL A 85 5.76 -5.46 6.65
C VAL A 85 6.85 -4.52 7.17
N GLU A 86 7.97 -5.10 7.59
CA GLU A 86 9.11 -4.36 8.15
C GLU A 86 10.03 -3.84 7.03
N SER A 87 10.31 -4.70 6.06
CA SER A 87 11.08 -4.40 4.86
C SER A 87 10.78 -5.42 3.75
N TYR A 88 11.24 -5.14 2.54
CA TYR A 88 11.09 -6.03 1.39
C TYR A 88 12.28 -5.83 0.44
N PRO A 89 12.65 -6.87 -0.33
CA PRO A 89 13.76 -6.80 -1.27
C PRO A 89 13.48 -5.81 -2.42
N ALA A 90 14.50 -5.48 -3.20
CA ALA A 90 14.44 -4.47 -4.26
C ALA A 90 13.74 -4.99 -5.53
N VAL A 91 12.43 -5.26 -5.42
CA VAL A 91 11.58 -5.75 -6.51
C VAL A 91 10.66 -4.67 -7.07
N GLU A 92 10.05 -4.93 -8.23
CA GLU A 92 9.11 -4.04 -8.90
C GLU A 92 7.67 -4.17 -8.37
N SER A 93 7.20 -5.40 -8.11
CA SER A 93 5.85 -5.64 -7.61
C SER A 93 5.84 -6.45 -6.31
N LEU A 94 4.98 -6.06 -5.37
CA LEU A 94 4.79 -6.73 -4.09
C LEU A 94 3.33 -7.14 -3.92
N TRP A 95 3.08 -8.46 -3.99
CA TRP A 95 1.75 -9.06 -3.88
C TRP A 95 1.56 -9.71 -2.51
N LEU A 96 0.70 -9.09 -1.70
CA LEU A 96 0.43 -9.45 -0.30
C LEU A 96 -1.07 -9.58 -0.03
N TRP A 97 -1.83 -10.05 -1.01
CA TRP A 97 -3.28 -10.16 -0.91
C TRP A 97 -3.68 -11.30 0.05
N ASN A 98 -4.83 -11.16 0.69
CA ASN A 98 -5.34 -12.09 1.71
C ASN A 98 -4.38 -12.36 2.88
N ASN A 99 -3.84 -11.30 3.46
CA ASN A 99 -3.08 -11.34 4.71
C ASN A 99 -3.88 -10.60 5.83
N LYS A 100 -3.18 -10.19 6.89
CA LYS A 100 -3.74 -9.49 8.06
C LYS A 100 -2.95 -8.20 8.36
N ILE A 101 -2.44 -7.55 7.31
CA ILE A 101 -1.51 -6.42 7.45
C ILE A 101 -2.16 -5.31 8.28
N LYS A 102 -1.45 -4.88 9.34
CA LYS A 102 -1.79 -3.72 10.17
C LYS A 102 -0.73 -2.64 10.07
N THR A 103 0.50 -3.01 9.76
CA THR A 103 1.65 -2.11 9.66
C THR A 103 2.42 -2.40 8.39
N PHE A 104 2.83 -1.33 7.72
CA PHE A 104 3.62 -1.39 6.50
C PHE A 104 4.63 -0.27 6.56
N LYS A 105 5.92 -0.58 6.57
CA LYS A 105 6.98 0.42 6.58
C LYS A 105 7.54 0.62 5.18
N ALA A 106 7.89 1.85 4.83
CA ALA A 106 8.43 2.22 3.53
C ALA A 106 9.93 1.88 3.41
N VAL A 107 10.32 0.63 3.67
CA VAL A 107 11.72 0.19 3.67
C VAL A 107 11.97 -0.67 2.42
N GLY A 108 12.12 0.04 1.29
CA GLY A 108 12.45 -0.50 -0.03
C GLY A 108 12.01 0.49 -1.13
N THR A 109 12.94 0.89 -2.01
CA THR A 109 12.78 2.09 -2.87
C THR A 109 12.46 1.80 -4.34
N SER A 110 12.38 0.53 -4.74
CA SER A 110 12.17 0.12 -6.14
C SER A 110 10.72 -0.21 -6.46
N VAL A 111 9.92 -0.62 -5.47
CA VAL A 111 8.58 -1.17 -5.73
C VAL A 111 7.67 -0.10 -6.35
N ILE A 112 7.09 -0.43 -7.49
CA ILE A 112 6.18 0.40 -8.26
C ILE A 112 4.73 -0.04 -8.07
N GLU A 113 4.49 -1.32 -7.76
CA GLU A 113 3.16 -1.90 -7.58
C GLU A 113 3.05 -2.59 -6.22
N ILE A 114 2.04 -2.22 -5.44
CA ILE A 114 1.74 -2.87 -4.16
C ILE A 114 0.29 -3.33 -4.17
N ASP A 115 0.08 -4.64 -3.95
CA ASP A 115 -1.24 -5.23 -3.76
C ASP A 115 -1.41 -5.75 -2.34
N ILE A 116 -2.28 -5.08 -1.58
CA ILE A 116 -2.70 -5.45 -0.22
C ILE A 116 -4.22 -5.67 -0.16
N THR A 117 -4.78 -6.23 -1.23
CA THR A 117 -6.19 -6.64 -1.31
C THR A 117 -6.57 -7.59 -0.18
N SER A 118 -7.77 -7.42 0.39
CA SER A 118 -8.32 -8.36 1.38
C SER A 118 -7.46 -8.52 2.65
N ASN A 119 -6.96 -7.41 3.20
CA ASN A 119 -6.17 -7.36 4.44
C ASN A 119 -6.98 -6.91 5.67
N GLN A 120 -8.31 -6.73 5.52
CA GLN A 120 -9.23 -6.29 6.58
C GLN A 120 -8.92 -4.90 7.16
N LEU A 121 -8.17 -4.06 6.45
CA LEU A 121 -7.80 -2.71 6.86
C LEU A 121 -9.05 -1.84 7.08
N THR A 122 -9.14 -1.19 8.24
CA THR A 122 -10.22 -0.23 8.55
C THR A 122 -9.77 1.23 8.37
N SER A 123 -8.46 1.47 8.40
CA SER A 123 -7.82 2.74 8.11
C SER A 123 -6.45 2.52 7.47
N LEU A 124 -5.79 3.59 7.03
CA LEU A 124 -4.41 3.56 6.56
C LEU A 124 -3.43 4.12 7.61
N ASP A 125 -3.88 4.30 8.85
CA ASP A 125 -3.05 4.79 9.95
C ASP A 125 -1.97 3.73 10.26
N GLY A 126 -0.69 4.13 10.31
CA GLY A 126 0.43 3.20 10.53
C GLY A 126 0.93 2.47 9.26
N LEU A 127 0.39 2.79 8.09
CA LEU A 127 0.92 2.35 6.79
C LEU A 127 1.72 3.49 6.14
N GLU A 128 2.98 3.21 5.83
CA GLU A 128 3.92 4.07 5.14
C GLU A 128 4.31 3.42 3.82
N PHE A 129 3.78 3.94 2.71
CA PHE A 129 4.09 3.42 1.39
C PHE A 129 5.30 4.16 0.78
N PRO A 130 6.15 3.48 0.00
CA PRO A 130 7.33 4.09 -0.59
C PRO A 130 6.94 5.09 -1.69
N SER A 131 7.75 6.14 -1.84
CA SER A 131 7.53 7.18 -2.87
C SER A 131 7.76 6.68 -4.30
N SER A 132 8.25 5.45 -4.50
CA SER A 132 8.34 4.80 -5.81
C SER A 132 7.01 4.21 -6.28
N CYS A 133 6.08 3.92 -5.36
CA CYS A 133 4.83 3.23 -5.67
C CYS A 133 3.92 4.08 -6.59
N LEU A 134 3.69 3.56 -7.79
CA LEU A 134 2.85 4.15 -8.82
C LEU A 134 1.43 3.54 -8.83
N GLU A 135 1.31 2.29 -8.41
CA GLU A 135 0.07 1.51 -8.41
C GLU A 135 -0.16 0.89 -7.03
N LEU A 136 -1.28 1.23 -6.40
CA LEU A 136 -1.65 0.74 -5.07
C LEU A 136 -3.06 0.14 -5.11
N THR A 137 -3.13 -1.15 -4.77
CA THR A 137 -4.37 -1.91 -4.69
C THR A 137 -4.75 -2.16 -3.23
N LEU A 138 -5.88 -1.57 -2.82
CA LEU A 138 -6.47 -1.65 -1.49
C LEU A 138 -7.88 -2.27 -1.53
N ASP A 139 -8.17 -3.05 -2.57
CA ASP A 139 -9.49 -3.65 -2.80
C ASP A 139 -9.89 -4.59 -1.67
N LEU A 140 -11.21 -4.77 -1.47
CA LEU A 140 -11.77 -5.75 -0.51
C LEU A 140 -11.29 -5.55 0.94
N ASN A 141 -10.96 -4.33 1.32
CA ASN A 141 -10.71 -3.95 2.72
C ASN A 141 -12.00 -3.39 3.36
N LYS A 142 -11.88 -2.79 4.55
CA LYS A 142 -12.99 -2.23 5.33
C LYS A 142 -12.80 -0.72 5.58
N LEU A 143 -12.14 -0.03 4.66
CA LEU A 143 -11.85 1.40 4.79
C LEU A 143 -13.14 2.22 4.77
N THR A 144 -13.36 3.09 5.76
CA THR A 144 -14.56 3.94 5.87
C THR A 144 -14.28 5.41 5.58
N SER A 145 -13.17 5.92 6.12
CA SER A 145 -12.69 7.27 5.90
C SER A 145 -11.20 7.30 6.16
N THR A 146 -10.39 7.54 5.13
CA THR A 146 -8.95 7.74 5.34
C THR A 146 -8.72 9.18 5.79
N LYS A 147 -7.96 9.38 6.87
CA LYS A 147 -7.45 10.71 7.20
C LYS A 147 -6.45 11.14 6.13
N ALA A 148 -6.22 12.44 6.04
CA ALA A 148 -5.36 13.06 5.04
C ALA A 148 -4.00 12.31 4.89
N SER A 149 -3.80 11.77 3.69
CA SER A 149 -2.52 11.47 3.02
C SER A 149 -1.52 10.55 3.72
N ASN A 150 -1.67 9.24 3.50
CA ASN A 150 -0.54 8.29 3.43
C ASN A 150 -0.34 7.71 2.02
N PHE A 151 -1.02 8.26 0.99
CA PHE A 151 -0.76 7.81 -0.38
C PHE A 151 0.61 8.30 -0.86
N PRO A 152 1.37 7.49 -1.61
CA PRO A 152 2.62 7.92 -2.24
C PRO A 152 2.39 9.16 -3.11
N GLY A 153 3.28 10.16 -3.01
CA GLY A 153 3.21 11.37 -3.85
C GLY A 153 3.44 11.12 -5.34
N SER A 154 3.92 9.93 -5.71
CA SER A 154 4.10 9.47 -7.09
C SER A 154 2.92 8.68 -7.63
N LEU A 155 1.95 8.32 -6.79
CA LEU A 155 0.88 7.39 -7.11
C LEU A 155 0.07 7.86 -8.33
N GLN A 156 -0.11 6.96 -9.30
CA GLN A 156 -0.81 7.19 -10.56
C GLN A 156 -2.11 6.40 -10.66
N LYS A 157 -2.17 5.21 -10.07
CA LYS A 157 -3.38 4.36 -10.03
C LYS A 157 -3.69 3.95 -8.61
N LEU A 158 -4.95 4.11 -8.24
CA LEU A 158 -5.45 3.76 -6.92
C LEU A 158 -6.73 2.94 -7.03
N TYR A 159 -6.71 1.76 -6.42
CA TYR A 159 -7.87 0.88 -6.34
C TYR A 159 -8.34 0.76 -4.90
N LEU A 160 -9.61 1.10 -4.68
CA LEU A 160 -10.31 1.12 -3.40
C LEU A 160 -11.65 0.40 -3.52
N ARG A 161 -11.75 -0.58 -4.42
CA ARG A 161 -13.00 -1.26 -4.73
C ARG A 161 -13.50 -2.06 -3.54
N LYS A 162 -14.82 -2.17 -3.41
CA LYS A 162 -15.49 -2.99 -2.40
C LYS A 162 -14.96 -2.73 -0.97
N ASN A 163 -14.73 -1.46 -0.66
CA ASN A 163 -14.50 -0.99 0.70
C ASN A 163 -15.83 -0.51 1.31
N SER A 164 -15.76 0.16 2.46
CA SER A 164 -16.92 0.75 3.14
C SER A 164 -16.82 2.29 3.14
N ILE A 165 -16.27 2.89 2.09
CA ILE A 165 -16.01 4.33 2.06
C ILE A 165 -17.34 5.09 2.07
N GLU A 166 -17.52 5.97 3.06
CA GLU A 166 -18.73 6.78 3.21
C GLU A 166 -18.61 8.15 2.54
N SER A 167 -17.39 8.72 2.50
CA SER A 167 -17.11 10.03 1.94
C SER A 167 -15.66 10.15 1.46
N LEU A 168 -15.47 10.88 0.35
CA LEU A 168 -14.15 11.21 -0.18
C LEU A 168 -13.59 12.56 0.32
N ALA A 169 -14.32 13.31 1.14
CA ALA A 169 -13.91 14.68 1.52
C ALA A 169 -12.58 14.75 2.29
N LYS A 170 -12.22 13.67 3.00
CA LYS A 170 -10.94 13.57 3.74
C LYS A 170 -9.80 12.96 2.94
N PHE A 171 -10.09 12.40 1.75
CA PHE A 171 -9.05 11.87 0.90
C PHE A 171 -8.16 13.01 0.39
N ARG A 172 -6.86 12.76 0.37
CA ARG A 172 -5.84 13.63 -0.22
C ARG A 172 -5.09 12.82 -1.25
N PHE A 173 -5.55 12.90 -2.49
CA PHE A 173 -4.97 12.17 -3.59
C PHE A 173 -3.63 12.77 -4.00
N SER A 174 -2.75 11.92 -4.54
CA SER A 174 -1.53 12.35 -5.22
C SER A 174 -1.86 13.32 -6.35
N SER A 175 -1.06 14.38 -6.51
CA SER A 175 -1.18 15.30 -7.65
C SER A 175 -0.84 14.65 -8.99
N LYS A 176 -0.35 13.41 -8.99
CA LYS A 176 -0.06 12.60 -10.17
C LYS A 176 -1.11 11.51 -10.43
N LEU A 177 -2.15 11.40 -9.59
CA LEU A 177 -3.16 10.35 -9.73
C LEU A 177 -3.92 10.52 -11.04
N GLN A 178 -3.91 9.48 -11.87
CA GLN A 178 -4.56 9.46 -13.18
C GLN A 178 -5.82 8.58 -13.19
N GLN A 179 -5.82 7.50 -12.40
CA GLN A 179 -6.92 6.53 -12.39
C GLN A 179 -7.36 6.22 -10.96
N LEU A 180 -8.65 6.35 -10.72
CA LEU A 180 -9.27 6.10 -9.42
C LEU A 180 -10.42 5.10 -9.57
N TYR A 181 -10.35 4.00 -8.83
CA TYR A 181 -11.39 2.98 -8.80
C TYR A 181 -11.96 2.86 -7.40
N ILE A 182 -13.24 3.21 -7.27
CA ILE A 182 -13.98 3.19 -5.99
C ILE A 182 -15.27 2.38 -6.11
N ASN A 183 -15.42 1.56 -7.15
CA ASN A 183 -16.64 0.80 -7.37
C ASN A 183 -16.94 -0.18 -6.23
N GLY A 184 -18.22 -0.41 -5.96
CA GLY A 184 -18.69 -1.29 -4.89
C GLY A 184 -18.56 -0.70 -3.48
N ASN A 185 -18.25 0.60 -3.32
CA ASN A 185 -18.36 1.29 -2.04
C ASN A 185 -19.83 1.68 -1.80
N GLN A 186 -20.62 0.73 -1.31
CA GLN A 186 -22.07 0.88 -1.18
C GLN A 186 -22.51 1.92 -0.13
N GLN A 187 -21.60 2.38 0.73
CA GLN A 187 -21.89 3.45 1.69
C GLN A 187 -21.65 4.86 1.11
N LEU A 188 -20.97 4.95 -0.03
CA LEU A 188 -20.72 6.22 -0.70
C LEU A 188 -21.99 6.69 -1.42
N THR A 189 -22.61 7.73 -0.87
CA THR A 189 -23.88 8.28 -1.36
C THR A 189 -23.75 9.65 -2.04
N THR A 190 -22.61 10.31 -1.87
CA THR A 190 -22.31 11.62 -2.44
C THR A 190 -20.81 11.77 -2.71
N LEU A 191 -20.46 12.68 -3.61
CA LEU A 191 -19.08 13.14 -3.86
C LEU A 191 -18.81 14.54 -3.29
N GLU A 192 -19.75 15.08 -2.51
CA GLU A 192 -19.61 16.41 -1.91
C GLU A 192 -18.32 16.53 -1.08
N GLY A 193 -17.59 17.63 -1.29
CA GLY A 193 -16.32 17.90 -0.62
C GLY A 193 -15.12 17.10 -1.14
N ALA A 194 -15.31 16.19 -2.11
CA ALA A 194 -14.19 15.52 -2.76
C ALA A 194 -13.35 16.53 -3.56
N VAL A 195 -12.03 16.44 -3.39
CA VAL A 195 -11.06 17.25 -4.16
C VAL A 195 -10.24 16.31 -5.02
N PHE A 196 -10.46 16.35 -6.32
CA PHE A 196 -9.74 15.52 -7.30
C PHE A 196 -8.53 16.28 -7.86
N PRO A 197 -7.40 15.59 -8.13
CA PRO A 197 -6.23 16.23 -8.70
C PRO A 197 -6.42 16.51 -10.20
N ASP A 198 -5.80 17.58 -10.70
CA ASP A 198 -5.86 17.99 -12.11
C ASP A 198 -5.31 16.93 -13.09
N SER A 199 -4.59 15.92 -12.60
CA SER A 199 -4.10 14.80 -13.38
C SER A 199 -5.12 13.68 -13.61
N LEU A 200 -6.27 13.69 -12.91
CA LEU A 200 -7.22 12.58 -12.93
C LEU A 200 -7.92 12.44 -14.29
N GLN A 201 -7.70 11.32 -14.96
CA GLN A 201 -8.19 11.05 -16.31
C GLN A 201 -9.35 10.05 -16.35
N TYR A 202 -9.40 9.14 -15.38
CA TYR A 202 -10.38 8.06 -15.30
C TYR A 202 -10.87 7.86 -13.88
N MET A 203 -12.18 7.74 -13.72
CA MET A 203 -12.82 7.41 -12.45
C MET A 203 -13.90 6.34 -12.64
N GLU A 204 -13.84 5.28 -11.84
CA GLU A 204 -14.82 4.20 -11.80
C GLU A 204 -15.53 4.19 -10.45
N CYS A 205 -16.84 4.38 -10.48
CA CYS A 205 -17.68 4.49 -9.28
C CYS A 205 -19.02 3.74 -9.41
N SER A 206 -19.09 2.74 -10.30
CA SER A 206 -20.19 1.78 -10.35
C SER A 206 -20.45 1.07 -9.02
N ASP A 207 -21.68 0.62 -8.81
CA ASP A 207 -22.09 -0.10 -7.59
C ASP A 207 -21.85 0.67 -6.27
N CYS A 208 -21.70 1.99 -6.35
CA CYS A 208 -21.89 2.92 -5.23
C CYS A 208 -23.39 3.26 -5.08
N ARG A 209 -23.74 4.07 -4.07
CA ARG A 209 -25.11 4.57 -3.86
C ARG A 209 -25.23 6.07 -4.13
N ILE A 210 -24.40 6.60 -5.03
CA ILE A 210 -24.40 8.00 -5.41
C ILE A 210 -25.66 8.30 -6.23
N THR A 211 -26.58 9.06 -5.65
CA THR A 211 -27.85 9.42 -6.32
C THR A 211 -27.76 10.74 -7.07
N GLU A 212 -26.85 11.62 -6.67
CA GLU A 212 -26.63 12.93 -7.30
C GLU A 212 -25.18 13.40 -7.18
N ILE A 213 -24.75 14.23 -8.13
CA ILE A 213 -23.47 14.91 -8.11
C ILE A 213 -23.75 16.39 -7.81
N VAL A 214 -23.51 16.78 -6.57
CA VAL A 214 -23.67 18.15 -6.08
C VAL A 214 -22.40 18.54 -5.33
N GLY A 215 -21.97 19.79 -5.46
CA GLY A 215 -20.86 20.33 -4.67
C GLY A 215 -19.49 19.71 -4.98
N VAL A 216 -19.30 19.17 -6.19
CA VAL A 216 -18.02 18.62 -6.64
C VAL A 216 -17.62 19.21 -7.99
N THR A 217 -16.33 19.51 -8.12
CA THR A 217 -15.72 20.00 -9.36
C THR A 217 -14.80 18.92 -9.90
N PHE A 218 -15.03 18.52 -11.15
CA PHE A 218 -14.15 17.57 -11.83
C PHE A 218 -13.05 18.30 -12.59
N PRO A 219 -11.83 17.75 -12.63
CA PRO A 219 -10.73 18.34 -13.39
C PRO A 219 -10.98 18.19 -14.89
N SER A 220 -10.50 19.15 -15.69
CA SER A 220 -10.71 19.14 -17.15
C SER A 220 -10.04 17.97 -17.88
N SER A 221 -9.08 17.32 -17.22
CA SER A 221 -8.40 16.11 -17.70
C SER A 221 -9.26 14.86 -17.60
N LEU A 222 -10.36 14.88 -16.83
CA LEU A 222 -11.23 13.73 -16.62
C LEU A 222 -12.00 13.41 -17.91
N THR A 223 -11.53 12.38 -18.63
CA THR A 223 -12.10 11.99 -19.92
C THR A 223 -13.20 10.95 -19.80
N LYS A 224 -13.17 10.15 -18.74
CA LYS A 224 -14.05 9.00 -18.55
C LYS A 224 -14.48 8.88 -17.09
N ILE A 225 -15.79 8.89 -16.86
CA ILE A 225 -16.40 8.46 -15.61
C ILE A 225 -17.30 7.29 -15.94
N HIS A 226 -17.04 6.13 -15.35
CA HIS A 226 -17.96 5.02 -15.41
C HIS A 226 -18.74 4.95 -14.11
N HIS A 227 -20.06 5.00 -14.24
CA HIS A 227 -21.01 4.94 -13.14
C HIS A 227 -22.21 4.13 -13.61
N ILE A 228 -22.35 2.92 -13.07
CA ILE A 228 -23.56 2.11 -13.26
C ILE A 228 -24.36 2.27 -11.99
N CYS A 229 -25.40 3.10 -12.06
CA CYS A 229 -26.30 3.29 -10.93
C CYS A 229 -27.46 2.30 -11.06
N GLN A 230 -27.51 1.30 -10.18
CA GLN A 230 -28.53 0.24 -10.22
C GLN A 230 -29.93 0.69 -9.75
N PHE A 231 -30.10 1.92 -9.26
CA PHE A 231 -31.35 2.37 -8.61
C PHE A 231 -31.92 3.70 -9.09
N VAL A 232 -31.52 4.16 -10.27
CA VAL A 232 -31.90 5.48 -10.75
C VAL A 232 -32.80 5.34 -11.97
N SER A 233 -34.00 5.92 -11.91
CA SER A 233 -34.88 6.01 -13.07
C SER A 233 -34.13 6.63 -14.27
N SER A 234 -34.43 6.20 -15.49
CA SER A 234 -33.75 6.63 -16.73
C SER A 234 -33.63 8.16 -16.89
N GLN A 235 -34.53 8.93 -16.27
CA GLN A 235 -34.50 10.40 -16.29
C GLN A 235 -33.32 11.02 -15.52
N GLN A 236 -32.92 10.43 -14.39
CA GLN A 236 -31.83 10.96 -13.57
C GLN A 236 -30.45 10.53 -14.13
N GLN A 237 -30.36 9.38 -14.82
CA GLN A 237 -29.18 9.01 -15.62
C GLN A 237 -28.91 10.04 -16.74
N HIS A 238 -29.97 10.50 -17.42
CA HIS A 238 -29.86 11.56 -18.42
C HIS A 238 -29.41 12.89 -17.83
N ARG A 239 -29.91 13.29 -16.65
CA ARG A 239 -29.46 14.50 -15.95
C ARG A 239 -27.98 14.46 -15.58
N PHE A 240 -27.47 13.28 -15.22
CA PHE A 240 -26.08 13.08 -14.84
C PHE A 240 -25.12 13.24 -16.02
N LEU A 241 -25.40 12.55 -17.13
CA LEU A 241 -24.62 12.71 -18.38
C LEU A 241 -24.72 14.15 -18.90
N TRP A 242 -25.91 14.76 -18.76
CA TRP A 242 -26.11 16.16 -19.13
C TRP A 242 -25.32 17.12 -18.23
N GLN A 243 -25.21 16.87 -16.92
CA GLN A 243 -24.37 17.68 -16.02
C GLN A 243 -22.89 17.58 -16.37
N LEU A 244 -22.39 16.40 -16.73
CA LEU A 244 -21.00 16.21 -17.19
C LEU A 244 -20.74 16.94 -18.51
N GLU A 245 -21.64 16.79 -19.50
CA GLU A 245 -21.55 17.53 -20.75
C GLU A 245 -21.71 19.05 -20.57
N PHE A 246 -22.58 19.47 -19.64
CA PHE A 246 -22.82 20.88 -19.34
C PHE A 246 -21.62 21.51 -18.65
N GLN A 247 -21.04 20.86 -17.64
CA GLN A 247 -19.80 21.30 -16.98
C GLN A 247 -18.67 21.42 -17.99
N ARG A 248 -18.52 20.44 -18.89
CA ARG A 248 -17.55 20.49 -19.99
C ARG A 248 -17.78 21.69 -20.92
N LYS A 249 -19.02 21.89 -21.38
CA LYS A 249 -19.39 23.02 -22.26
C LYS A 249 -19.27 24.38 -21.58
N LEU A 250 -19.48 24.48 -20.27
CA LEU A 250 -19.32 25.71 -19.50
C LEU A 250 -17.82 26.05 -19.35
N TYR A 251 -16.99 25.04 -19.06
CA TYR A 251 -15.55 25.20 -18.96
C TYR A 251 -14.91 25.61 -20.29
N ASP A 252 -15.29 24.97 -21.40
CA ASP A 252 -14.80 25.31 -22.74
C ASP A 252 -15.13 26.75 -23.15
N ARG A 253 -16.27 27.29 -22.69
CA ARG A 253 -16.67 28.69 -22.95
C ARG A 253 -15.94 29.72 -22.10
N LEU A 254 -15.48 29.36 -20.91
CA LEU A 254 -14.74 30.28 -20.03
C LEU A 254 -13.25 30.41 -20.44
N ARG A 255 -12.80 29.61 -21.41
CA ARG A 255 -11.43 29.61 -21.96
C ARG A 255 -11.27 30.41 -23.27
N HIS A 256 -12.33 31.03 -23.76
CA HIS A 256 -12.37 31.89 -24.94
C HIS A 256 -12.87 33.27 -24.57
#